data_AF-A0A525KUR9-F1
#
_entry.id   AF-A0A525KUR9-F1
#
_cell.length_a   1.000
_cell.length_b   1.000
_cell.length_c   1.000
_cell.angle_alpha   90.00
_cell.angle_beta   90.00
_cell.angle_gamma   90.00
#
_symmetry.space_group_name_H-M   'P 1'
#
loop_
_entity.id
_entity.type
_entity.pdbx_description
1 polymer ?
#
loop_
_entity_poly.entity_id
_entity_poly.type
_entity_poly.pdbx_seq_one_letter_code
_entity_poly.pdbx_strand_id
1 'polypeptide(L)'
;MRPLKLWRWALCGGFALVAAGNLPGQMTYDSVVSLAEGRSGHRLAWGPPTYSWILGLFDKVLPGTGLYLVVSMLLLFTAWASLPRLRPALSWFGPAALLLVLATPQVVLYQGIVWKDVFFANVAVAGFVAIAGAAARWDVPWAKWAPLAFAALCLALGSLVRQNGSITWVFSALALAWTARGGGWKRIVGWGAAGFMGPLLVAIVLSLVNPIRQAPGDSTIDQGLHFLQSYDLLAALAHDPHRPMPTLERINHTALQTMREEARRAYSPTRTDAMDKSPSFEAALGQFDNHAVAAEWEHLIVSDPAAYARQRLEIFDWVFLTPKIDSCVPIEVGIDGPPDIAKQLDIDIGVRPQDAHIYNYATWFLDTPVFSHAFFAALAVLVAGFLLVRRQRADGVIAALIVAALAFAASFYVISLACDYRYLYFLDMAAITGVLYVAIDPSLPRRGSRRG
;
A
#
# COMPACT_ATOMS: atom_id res chain seq x y z
N MET A 1 24.59 13.66 24.87
CA MET A 1 23.90 12.36 24.61
C MET A 1 24.49 11.73 23.35
N ARG A 2 24.75 10.41 23.28
CA ARG A 2 25.22 9.77 22.02
C ARG A 2 24.06 9.74 21.00
N PRO A 3 24.30 9.92 19.69
CA PRO A 3 23.22 9.97 18.69
C PRO A 3 22.36 8.70 18.70
N LEU A 4 22.95 7.54 18.99
CA LEU A 4 22.22 6.27 19.08
C LEU A 4 21.24 6.22 20.26
N LYS A 5 21.59 6.87 21.38
CA LYS A 5 20.66 6.98 22.51
C LYS A 5 19.48 7.86 22.13
N LEU A 6 19.73 9.02 21.51
CA LEU A 6 18.65 9.91 21.06
C LEU A 6 17.74 9.23 20.02
N TRP A 7 18.31 8.52 19.05
CA TRP A 7 17.55 7.73 18.07
C TRP A 7 16.56 6.77 18.73
N ARG A 8 17.03 6.00 19.73
CA ARG A 8 16.19 5.04 20.45
C ARG A 8 15.12 5.74 21.29
N TRP A 9 15.48 6.80 22.02
CA TRP A 9 14.52 7.58 22.80
C TRP A 9 13.45 8.23 21.93
N ALA A 10 13.83 8.78 20.78
CA ALA A 10 12.90 9.34 19.81
C ALA A 10 11.93 8.28 19.28
N LEU A 11 12.42 7.08 18.92
CA LEU A 11 11.54 5.97 18.50
C LEU A 11 10.58 5.52 19.61
N CYS A 12 11.06 5.32 20.83
CA CYS A 12 10.21 4.91 21.94
C CYS A 12 9.16 5.98 22.28
N GLY A 13 9.57 7.26 22.33
CA GLY A 13 8.68 8.38 22.60
C GLY A 13 7.66 8.58 21.47
N GLY A 14 8.10 8.51 20.21
CA GLY A 14 7.23 8.59 19.04
C GLY A 14 6.21 7.45 19.02
N PHE A 15 6.65 6.21 19.27
CA PHE A 15 5.75 5.06 19.35
C PHE A 15 4.68 5.25 20.43
N ALA A 16 5.11 5.65 21.64
CA ALA A 16 4.19 5.89 22.76
C ALA A 16 3.19 7.01 22.45
N LEU A 17 3.64 8.10 21.83
CA LEU A 17 2.80 9.23 21.44
C LEU A 17 1.76 8.83 20.39
N VAL A 18 2.19 8.16 19.33
CA VAL A 18 1.29 7.69 18.26
C VAL A 18 0.26 6.70 18.80
N ALA A 19 0.70 5.73 19.62
CA ALA A 19 -0.19 4.77 20.24
C ALA A 19 -1.18 5.45 21.20
N ALA A 20 -0.72 6.36 22.06
CA ALA A 20 -1.58 7.08 22.99
C ALA A 20 -2.62 7.95 22.28
N GLY A 21 -2.26 8.57 21.15
CA GLY A 21 -3.18 9.40 20.38
C GLY A 21 -4.26 8.60 19.64
N ASN A 22 -3.92 7.40 19.16
CA ASN A 22 -4.77 6.69 18.19
C ASN A 22 -5.50 5.46 18.75
N LEU A 23 -5.07 4.85 19.85
CA LEU A 23 -5.71 3.63 20.36
C LEU A 23 -7.21 3.82 20.67
N PRO A 24 -8.09 2.84 20.34
CA PRO A 24 -7.77 1.52 19.78
C PRO A 24 -7.52 1.51 18.25
N GLY A 25 -7.75 2.63 17.57
CA GLY A 25 -7.48 2.84 16.15
C GLY A 25 -8.62 3.61 15.48
N GLN A 26 -8.31 4.29 14.38
CA GLN A 26 -9.31 4.88 13.49
C GLN A 26 -9.80 3.81 12.51
N MET A 27 -11.09 3.78 12.19
CA MET A 27 -11.68 2.75 11.34
C MET A 27 -12.62 3.35 10.31
N THR A 28 -12.50 2.87 9.08
CA THR A 28 -13.46 3.17 7.99
C THR A 28 -14.42 2.01 7.78
N TYR A 29 -15.41 2.21 6.91
CA TYR A 29 -16.31 1.16 6.41
C TYR A 29 -15.57 -0.16 6.14
N ASP A 30 -14.49 -0.13 5.34
CA ASP A 30 -13.70 -1.31 4.99
C ASP A 30 -13.16 -2.06 6.22
N SER A 31 -12.68 -1.30 7.21
CA SER A 31 -12.06 -1.81 8.43
C SER A 31 -13.08 -2.43 9.37
N VAL A 32 -14.25 -1.78 9.51
CA VAL A 32 -15.38 -2.28 10.31
C VAL A 32 -15.89 -3.59 9.72
N VAL A 33 -16.10 -3.64 8.41
CA VAL A 33 -16.53 -4.86 7.72
C VAL A 33 -15.47 -5.96 7.85
N SER A 34 -14.19 -5.67 7.60
CA SER A 34 -13.13 -6.66 7.74
C SER A 34 -12.98 -7.20 9.17
N LEU A 35 -13.22 -6.39 10.20
CA LEU A 35 -13.22 -6.87 11.59
C LEU A 35 -14.41 -7.83 11.84
N ALA A 36 -15.60 -7.51 11.33
CA ALA A 36 -16.77 -8.38 11.41
C ALA A 36 -16.57 -9.71 10.67
N GLU A 37 -15.95 -9.69 9.50
CA GLU A 37 -15.54 -10.89 8.79
C GLU A 37 -14.52 -11.71 9.61
N GLY A 38 -13.55 -11.03 10.24
CA GLY A 38 -12.56 -11.65 11.12
C GLY A 38 -13.17 -12.36 12.33
N ARG A 39 -14.21 -11.77 12.95
CA ARG A 39 -14.94 -12.35 14.08
C ARG A 39 -15.86 -13.49 13.66
N SER A 40 -16.65 -13.27 12.62
CA SER A 40 -17.67 -14.23 12.18
C SER A 40 -17.09 -15.39 11.38
N GLY A 41 -15.91 -15.23 10.78
CA GLY A 41 -15.33 -16.17 9.81
C GLY A 41 -16.05 -16.18 8.46
N HIS A 42 -17.07 -15.33 8.28
CA HIS A 42 -17.87 -15.23 7.06
C HIS A 42 -17.49 -13.99 6.29
N ARG A 43 -17.56 -14.09 4.98
CA ARG A 43 -17.23 -13.00 4.08
C ARG A 43 -18.45 -12.12 3.84
N LEU A 44 -18.27 -10.82 3.96
CA LEU A 44 -19.28 -9.77 3.77
C LEU A 44 -18.93 -8.85 2.60
N ALA A 45 -17.64 -8.71 2.27
CA ALA A 45 -17.14 -7.86 1.21
C ALA A 45 -16.11 -8.56 0.31
N TRP A 46 -15.86 -7.97 -0.86
CA TRP A 46 -14.91 -8.47 -1.86
C TRP A 46 -13.44 -8.22 -1.50
N GLY A 47 -13.15 -7.56 -0.37
CA GLY A 47 -11.80 -7.28 0.11
C GLY A 47 -10.96 -8.53 0.37
N PRO A 48 -9.61 -8.43 0.42
CA PRO A 48 -8.75 -9.60 0.60
C PRO A 48 -8.98 -10.29 1.96
N PRO A 49 -9.30 -11.60 1.98
CA PRO A 49 -9.72 -12.31 3.19
C PRO A 49 -8.61 -12.39 4.25
N THR A 50 -7.34 -12.29 3.84
CA THR A 50 -6.20 -12.33 4.76
C THR A 50 -6.17 -11.13 5.69
N TYR A 51 -6.63 -9.96 5.24
CA TYR A 51 -6.69 -8.79 6.12
C TYR A 51 -7.71 -8.98 7.25
N SER A 52 -8.92 -9.41 6.90
CA SER A 52 -9.98 -9.75 7.85
C SER A 52 -9.56 -10.86 8.81
N TRP A 53 -8.86 -11.89 8.31
CA TRP A 53 -8.32 -12.97 9.14
C TRP A 53 -7.30 -12.45 10.16
N ILE A 54 -6.37 -11.58 9.75
CA ILE A 54 -5.39 -10.96 10.65
C ILE A 54 -6.09 -10.14 11.74
N LEU A 55 -7.09 -9.34 11.39
CA LEU A 55 -7.87 -8.58 12.38
C LEU A 55 -8.56 -9.52 13.37
N GLY A 56 -9.23 -10.56 12.87
CA GLY A 56 -9.87 -11.58 13.72
C GLY A 56 -8.89 -12.34 14.63
N LEU A 57 -7.66 -12.60 14.19
CA LEU A 57 -6.63 -13.22 15.03
C LEU A 57 -6.26 -12.34 16.23
N PHE A 58 -6.07 -11.03 16.02
CA PHE A 58 -5.75 -10.11 17.11
C PHE A 58 -6.94 -9.85 18.02
N ASP A 59 -8.13 -9.70 17.44
CA ASP A 59 -9.38 -9.48 18.17
C ASP A 59 -9.72 -10.65 19.11
N LYS A 60 -9.40 -11.90 18.72
CA LYS A 60 -9.53 -13.08 19.58
C LYS A 60 -8.61 -13.05 20.81
N VAL A 61 -7.47 -12.35 20.73
CA VAL A 61 -6.50 -12.26 21.83
C VAL A 61 -6.85 -11.08 22.74
N LEU A 62 -7.14 -9.92 22.16
CA LEU A 62 -7.61 -8.74 22.87
C LEU A 62 -8.74 -8.12 22.04
N PRO A 63 -9.99 -8.09 22.53
CA PRO A 63 -11.13 -7.56 21.77
C PRO A 63 -10.89 -6.14 21.25
N GLY A 64 -11.24 -5.93 19.99
CA GLY A 64 -11.04 -4.70 19.25
C GLY A 64 -9.77 -4.70 18.38
N THR A 65 -9.38 -3.52 17.92
CA THR A 65 -8.28 -3.33 16.95
C THR A 65 -6.98 -2.88 17.59
N GLY A 66 -6.96 -2.59 18.90
CA GLY A 66 -5.82 -2.00 19.59
C GLY A 66 -4.55 -2.85 19.54
N LEU A 67 -4.68 -4.17 19.73
CA LEU A 67 -3.52 -5.08 19.66
C LEU A 67 -2.95 -5.17 18.24
N TYR A 68 -3.82 -5.26 17.24
CA TYR A 68 -3.42 -5.21 15.83
C TYR A 68 -2.66 -3.91 15.53
N LEU A 69 -3.18 -2.76 15.99
CA LEU A 69 -2.57 -1.46 15.76
C LEU A 69 -1.16 -1.40 16.36
N VAL A 70 -1.02 -1.83 17.62
CA VAL A 70 0.28 -1.92 18.31
C VAL A 70 1.27 -2.78 17.55
N VAL A 71 0.85 -3.96 17.09
CA VAL A 71 1.74 -4.86 16.34
C VAL A 71 2.11 -4.28 14.97
N SER A 72 1.16 -3.66 14.27
CA SER A 72 1.41 -2.97 12.99
C SER A 72 2.46 -1.86 13.17
N MET A 73 2.30 -1.00 14.19
CA MET A 73 3.26 0.05 14.53
C MET A 73 4.63 -0.53 14.91
N LEU A 74 4.66 -1.60 15.71
CA LEU A 74 5.90 -2.24 16.13
C LEU A 74 6.71 -2.77 14.94
N LEU A 75 6.07 -3.24 13.87
CA LEU A 75 6.77 -3.67 12.66
C LEU A 75 7.58 -2.51 12.05
N LEU A 76 6.95 -1.35 11.84
CA LEU A 76 7.62 -0.17 11.29
C LEU A 76 8.70 0.37 12.23
N PHE A 77 8.35 0.61 13.49
CA PHE A 77 9.27 1.19 14.47
C PHE A 77 10.47 0.27 14.74
N THR A 78 10.28 -1.06 14.72
CA THR A 78 11.39 -2.02 14.85
C THR A 78 12.26 -2.03 13.59
N ALA A 79 11.67 -1.91 12.40
CA ALA A 79 12.42 -1.75 11.16
C ALA A 79 13.32 -0.51 11.24
N TRP A 80 12.77 0.65 11.62
CA TRP A 80 13.54 1.87 11.82
C TRP A 80 14.58 1.76 12.94
N ALA A 81 14.24 1.13 14.08
CA ALA A 81 15.18 0.86 15.16
C ALA A 81 16.42 0.05 14.71
N SER A 82 16.26 -0.77 13.67
CA SER A 82 17.32 -1.62 13.14
C SER A 82 18.24 -0.93 12.13
N LEU A 83 17.81 0.17 11.50
CA LEU A 83 18.57 0.86 10.45
C LEU A 83 19.99 1.26 10.89
N PRO A 84 20.25 1.76 12.12
CA PRO A 84 21.62 2.08 12.55
C PRO A 84 22.57 0.88 12.56
N ARG A 85 22.05 -0.36 12.65
CA ARG A 85 22.88 -1.58 12.58
C ARG A 85 23.38 -1.89 11.17
N LEU A 86 22.80 -1.26 10.16
CA LEU A 86 23.19 -1.41 8.76
C LEU A 86 24.34 -0.49 8.37
N ARG A 87 24.81 0.37 9.30
CA ARG A 87 25.83 1.39 9.07
C ARG A 87 26.95 1.30 10.11
N PRO A 88 28.18 1.69 9.75
CA PRO A 88 29.32 1.65 10.67
C PRO A 88 29.24 2.74 11.75
N ALA A 89 28.59 3.87 11.45
CA ALA A 89 28.41 4.98 12.37
C ALA A 89 27.04 5.63 12.18
N LEU A 90 26.55 6.27 13.24
CA LEU A 90 25.30 7.04 13.25
C LEU A 90 25.64 8.53 13.37
N SER A 91 25.25 9.30 12.37
CA SER A 91 25.38 10.76 12.33
C SER A 91 24.31 11.44 13.20
N TRP A 92 24.51 12.72 13.51
CA TRP A 92 23.49 13.53 14.18
C TRP A 92 22.29 13.89 13.30
N PHE A 93 22.44 13.80 11.98
CA PHE A 93 21.31 13.98 11.06
C PHE A 93 20.28 12.87 11.19
N GLY A 94 20.68 11.66 11.60
CA GLY A 94 19.77 10.53 11.81
C GLY A 94 18.67 10.87 12.82
N PRO A 95 19.00 11.13 14.10
CA PRO A 95 17.99 11.48 15.09
C PRO A 95 17.19 12.75 14.75
N ALA A 96 17.82 13.76 14.13
CA ALA A 96 17.11 14.97 13.72
C ALA A 96 16.06 14.68 12.63
N ALA A 97 16.43 13.93 11.58
CA ALA A 97 15.50 13.50 10.54
C ALA A 97 14.39 12.61 11.11
N LEU A 98 14.71 11.73 12.05
CA LEU A 98 13.71 10.91 12.74
C LEU A 98 12.69 11.76 13.50
N LEU A 99 13.12 12.76 14.26
CA LEU A 99 12.19 13.64 14.99
C LEU A 99 11.26 14.40 14.03
N LEU A 100 11.77 14.86 12.88
CA LEU A 100 10.95 15.48 11.84
C LEU A 100 9.93 14.49 11.26
N VAL A 101 10.37 13.27 10.93
CA VAL A 101 9.49 12.20 10.40
C VAL A 101 8.41 11.82 11.40
N LEU A 102 8.74 11.68 12.68
CA LEU A 102 7.78 11.38 13.74
C LEU A 102 6.74 12.50 13.94
N ALA A 103 7.02 13.70 13.44
CA ALA A 103 6.12 14.85 13.45
C ALA A 103 5.43 15.06 12.09
N THR A 104 5.30 14.01 11.26
CA THR A 104 4.51 14.05 10.02
C THR A 104 3.17 13.33 10.19
N PRO A 105 2.10 13.72 9.48
CA PRO A 105 0.82 13.00 9.46
C PRO A 105 0.98 11.53 9.04
N GLN A 106 1.94 11.23 8.16
CA GLN A 106 2.20 9.85 7.76
C GLN A 106 2.54 8.94 8.94
N VAL A 107 3.12 9.48 10.01
CA VAL A 107 3.42 8.70 11.21
C VAL A 107 2.38 8.94 12.30
N VAL A 108 2.02 10.19 12.58
CA VAL A 108 1.11 10.54 13.67
C VAL A 108 -0.32 10.05 13.43
N LEU A 109 -0.80 10.19 12.20
CA LEU A 109 -2.16 9.86 11.81
C LEU A 109 -2.22 8.44 11.23
N TYR A 110 -1.51 8.17 10.13
CA TYR A 110 -1.72 6.93 9.35
C TYR A 110 -1.39 5.65 10.11
N GLN A 111 -0.38 5.67 10.97
CA GLN A 111 -0.05 4.51 11.82
C GLN A 111 -1.14 4.20 12.86
N GLY A 112 -2.04 5.15 13.09
CA GLY A 112 -3.23 5.03 13.93
C GLY A 112 -4.47 4.51 13.22
N ILE A 113 -4.44 4.37 11.89
CA ILE A 113 -5.60 3.93 11.10
C ILE A 113 -5.53 2.43 10.85
N VAL A 114 -6.64 1.74 11.08
CA VAL A 114 -6.80 0.31 10.82
C VAL A 114 -7.04 0.09 9.33
N TRP A 115 -5.99 0.24 8.52
CA TRP A 115 -6.06 0.03 7.06
C TRP A 115 -5.10 -1.04 6.57
N LYS A 116 -5.55 -1.80 5.57
CA LYS A 116 -4.73 -2.75 4.82
C LYS A 116 -3.54 -2.08 4.14
N ASP A 117 -3.68 -0.82 3.71
CA ASP A 117 -2.61 -0.02 3.10
C ASP A 117 -1.46 0.29 4.05
N VAL A 118 -1.81 0.70 5.26
CA VAL A 118 -0.84 1.00 6.32
C VAL A 118 -0.10 -0.28 6.72
N PHE A 119 -0.85 -1.38 6.89
CA PHE A 119 -0.25 -2.67 7.19
C PHE A 119 0.68 -3.15 6.07
N PHE A 120 0.23 -3.05 4.81
CA PHE A 120 1.03 -3.38 3.63
C PHE A 120 2.35 -2.59 3.61
N ALA A 121 2.30 -1.28 3.80
CA ALA A 121 3.49 -0.43 3.85
C ALA A 121 4.44 -0.86 4.98
N ASN A 122 3.90 -1.11 6.18
CA ASN A 122 4.68 -1.52 7.34
C ASN A 122 5.38 -2.87 7.14
N VAL A 123 4.67 -3.89 6.64
CA VAL A 123 5.29 -5.21 6.37
C VAL A 123 6.27 -5.13 5.20
N ALA A 124 5.99 -4.36 4.16
CA ALA A 124 6.92 -4.20 3.04
C ALA A 124 8.23 -3.53 3.49
N VAL A 125 8.15 -2.43 4.25
CA VAL A 125 9.33 -1.78 4.85
C VAL A 125 10.09 -2.74 5.75
N ALA A 126 9.40 -3.42 6.67
CA ALA A 126 10.03 -4.38 7.58
C ALA A 126 10.72 -5.54 6.83
N GLY A 127 10.09 -6.05 5.76
CA GLY A 127 10.63 -7.09 4.91
C GLY A 127 11.92 -6.68 4.21
N PHE A 128 11.93 -5.52 3.54
CA PHE A 128 13.15 -5.04 2.87
C PHE A 128 14.26 -4.64 3.84
N VAL A 129 13.93 -4.07 5.00
CA VAL A 129 14.93 -3.78 6.04
C VAL A 129 15.54 -5.08 6.60
N ALA A 130 14.75 -6.15 6.72
CA ALA A 130 15.26 -7.46 7.10
C ALA A 130 16.17 -8.07 6.01
N ILE A 131 15.81 -7.93 4.73
CA ILE A 131 16.70 -8.30 3.60
C ILE A 131 18.00 -7.49 3.68
N ALA A 132 17.93 -6.19 3.98
CA ALA A 132 19.11 -5.35 4.11
C ALA A 132 20.00 -5.80 5.28
N GLY A 133 19.40 -6.24 6.39
CA GLY A 133 20.10 -6.85 7.53
C GLY A 133 20.77 -8.18 7.21
N ALA A 134 20.18 -9.00 6.33
CA ALA A 134 20.82 -10.18 5.78
C ALA A 134 21.97 -9.81 4.82
N ALA A 135 21.76 -8.82 3.94
CA ALA A 135 22.74 -8.36 2.97
C ALA A 135 23.98 -7.71 3.63
N ALA A 136 23.80 -7.02 4.75
CA ALA A 136 24.89 -6.45 5.54
C ALA A 136 25.79 -7.53 6.18
N ARG A 137 25.26 -8.73 6.42
CA ARG A 137 25.95 -9.87 7.04
C ARG A 137 26.03 -11.08 6.11
N TRP A 138 26.06 -10.81 4.80
CA TRP A 138 25.89 -11.84 3.77
C TRP A 138 26.93 -12.97 3.82
N ASP A 139 28.15 -12.62 4.25
CA ASP A 139 29.28 -13.54 4.32
C ASP A 139 29.25 -14.42 5.58
N VAL A 140 28.31 -14.16 6.52
CA VAL A 140 28.07 -14.99 7.71
C VAL A 140 26.89 -15.95 7.41
N PRO A 141 27.14 -17.26 7.17
CA PRO A 141 26.14 -18.15 6.57
C PRO A 141 24.84 -18.29 7.36
N TRP A 142 24.91 -18.29 8.69
CA TRP A 142 23.74 -18.48 9.56
C TRP A 142 22.98 -17.18 9.83
N ALA A 143 23.65 -16.02 9.76
CA ALA A 143 23.08 -14.74 10.17
C ALA A 143 22.04 -14.17 9.19
N LYS A 144 21.98 -14.71 7.97
CA LYS A 144 21.03 -14.29 6.93
C LYS A 144 19.69 -15.01 6.97
N TRP A 145 19.61 -16.22 7.53
CA TRP A 145 18.39 -17.03 7.40
C TRP A 145 17.19 -16.47 8.17
N ALA A 146 17.37 -16.07 9.42
CA ALA A 146 16.27 -15.51 10.22
C ALA A 146 15.70 -14.21 9.61
N PRO A 147 16.51 -13.20 9.21
CA PRO A 147 15.98 -12.03 8.51
C PRO A 147 15.32 -12.36 7.17
N LEU A 148 15.83 -13.33 6.41
CA LEU A 148 15.23 -13.72 5.13
C LEU A 148 13.89 -14.45 5.31
N ALA A 149 13.78 -15.32 6.30
CA ALA A 149 12.50 -15.97 6.63
C ALA A 149 11.46 -14.95 7.08
N PHE A 150 11.85 -14.01 7.94
CA PHE A 150 10.99 -12.91 8.35
C PHE A 150 10.59 -12.01 7.17
N ALA A 151 11.53 -11.71 6.27
CA ALA A 151 11.23 -10.96 5.05
C ALA A 151 10.25 -11.68 4.14
N ALA A 152 10.42 -12.99 3.92
CA ALA A 152 9.48 -13.79 3.14
C ALA A 152 8.07 -13.75 3.72
N LEU A 153 7.94 -13.88 5.05
CA LEU A 153 6.66 -13.74 5.74
C LEU A 153 6.04 -12.35 5.55
N CYS A 154 6.82 -11.28 5.74
CA CYS A 154 6.32 -9.91 5.61
C CYS A 154 5.85 -9.60 4.18
N LEU A 155 6.64 -9.97 3.17
CA LEU A 155 6.31 -9.73 1.76
C LEU A 155 5.12 -10.59 1.29
N ALA A 156 4.98 -11.82 1.83
CA ALA A 156 3.82 -12.66 1.59
C ALA A 156 2.55 -12.06 2.20
N LEU A 157 2.60 -11.64 3.46
CA LEU A 157 1.47 -10.95 4.11
C LEU A 157 1.09 -9.69 3.34
N GLY A 158 2.08 -8.90 2.91
CA GLY A 158 1.88 -7.69 2.12
C GLY A 158 1.09 -7.95 0.82
N SER A 159 1.50 -8.94 0.04
CA SER A 159 0.79 -9.31 -1.19
C SER A 159 -0.60 -9.90 -0.96
N LEU A 160 -0.82 -10.55 0.19
CA LEU A 160 -2.12 -11.15 0.51
C LEU A 160 -3.13 -10.12 1.02
N VAL A 161 -2.68 -9.00 1.62
CA VAL A 161 -3.55 -7.88 1.97
C VAL A 161 -3.75 -6.90 0.82
N ARG A 162 -2.82 -6.86 -0.14
CA ARG A 162 -2.85 -6.03 -1.35
C ARG A 162 -2.23 -6.81 -2.51
N GLN A 163 -3.05 -7.30 -3.44
CA GLN A 163 -2.62 -8.22 -4.53
C GLN A 163 -1.51 -7.63 -5.43
N ASN A 164 -1.62 -6.34 -5.79
CA ASN A 164 -0.58 -5.62 -6.54
C ASN A 164 0.72 -5.42 -5.72
N GLY A 165 0.68 -5.65 -4.41
CA GLY A 165 1.86 -5.73 -3.54
C GLY A 165 2.82 -6.87 -3.89
N SER A 166 2.39 -7.85 -4.70
CA SER A 166 3.27 -8.90 -5.25
C SER A 166 4.42 -8.35 -6.12
N ILE A 167 4.32 -7.10 -6.60
CA ILE A 167 5.43 -6.38 -7.24
C ILE A 167 6.68 -6.39 -6.36
N THR A 168 6.52 -6.33 -5.04
CA THR A 168 7.64 -6.38 -4.08
C THR A 168 8.47 -7.66 -4.17
N TRP A 169 7.90 -8.78 -4.64
CA TRP A 169 8.60 -10.05 -4.82
C TRP A 169 9.62 -10.01 -5.97
N VAL A 170 9.32 -9.25 -7.02
CA VAL A 170 10.25 -9.02 -8.13
C VAL A 170 11.46 -8.23 -7.62
N PHE A 171 11.21 -7.20 -6.80
CA PHE A 171 12.29 -6.38 -6.27
C PHE A 171 13.07 -7.04 -5.13
N SER A 172 12.47 -7.94 -4.34
CA SER A 172 13.23 -8.79 -3.42
C SER A 172 14.14 -9.77 -4.16
N ALA A 173 13.66 -10.34 -5.27
CA ALA A 173 14.48 -11.17 -6.15
C ALA A 173 15.67 -10.40 -6.72
N LEU A 174 15.44 -9.20 -7.26
CA LEU A 174 16.51 -8.32 -7.77
C LEU A 174 17.51 -7.92 -6.67
N ALA A 175 17.02 -7.59 -5.47
CA ALA A 175 17.85 -7.24 -4.33
C ALA A 175 18.77 -8.39 -3.90
N LEU A 176 18.25 -9.62 -3.83
CA LEU A 176 19.01 -10.81 -3.45
C LEU A 176 19.99 -11.24 -4.55
N ALA A 177 19.58 -11.19 -5.82
CA ALA A 177 20.45 -11.41 -6.97
C ALA A 177 21.63 -10.43 -6.97
N TRP A 178 21.36 -9.14 -6.75
CA TRP A 178 22.37 -8.09 -6.64
C TRP A 178 23.31 -8.32 -5.46
N THR A 179 22.78 -8.72 -4.30
CA THR A 179 23.57 -9.02 -3.11
C THR A 179 24.52 -10.20 -3.35
N ALA A 180 24.08 -11.20 -4.11
CA ALA A 180 24.84 -12.41 -4.45
C ALA A 180 25.85 -12.24 -5.60
N ARG A 181 25.99 -11.05 -6.20
CA ARG A 181 26.77 -10.82 -7.44
C ARG A 181 28.24 -11.25 -7.41
N GLY A 182 28.87 -11.28 -6.23
CA GLY A 182 30.26 -11.75 -6.07
C GLY A 182 30.43 -13.27 -6.13
N GLY A 183 29.33 -14.04 -6.19
CA GLY A 183 29.33 -15.50 -6.07
C GLY A 183 29.22 -16.27 -7.40
N GLY A 184 29.27 -15.60 -8.54
CA GLY A 184 29.05 -16.19 -9.86
C GLY A 184 27.57 -16.34 -10.26
N TRP A 185 27.30 -16.60 -11.55
CA TRP A 185 25.96 -16.54 -12.13
C TRP A 185 24.95 -17.50 -11.48
N LYS A 186 25.37 -18.74 -11.14
CA LYS A 186 24.50 -19.73 -10.48
C LYS A 186 23.98 -19.21 -9.13
N ARG A 187 24.83 -18.50 -8.36
CA ARG A 187 24.41 -17.91 -7.08
C ARG A 187 23.50 -16.71 -7.28
N ILE A 188 23.76 -15.88 -8.30
CA ILE A 188 22.88 -14.75 -8.66
C ILE A 188 21.48 -15.26 -8.98
N VAL A 189 21.38 -16.24 -9.90
CA VAL A 189 20.10 -16.84 -10.29
C VAL A 189 19.43 -17.55 -9.11
N GLY A 190 20.18 -18.34 -8.35
CA GLY A 190 19.64 -19.07 -7.20
C GLY A 190 19.07 -18.17 -6.11
N TRP A 191 19.77 -17.09 -5.75
CA TRP A 191 19.28 -16.12 -4.76
C TRP A 191 18.17 -15.22 -5.31
N GLY A 192 18.21 -14.88 -6.60
CA GLY A 192 17.10 -14.20 -7.27
C GLY A 192 15.82 -15.03 -7.24
N ALA A 193 15.90 -16.29 -7.68
CA ALA A 193 14.79 -17.23 -7.62
C ALA A 193 14.28 -17.43 -6.18
N ALA A 194 15.18 -17.58 -5.19
CA ALA A 194 14.79 -17.68 -3.79
C ALA A 194 14.07 -16.42 -3.27
N GLY A 195 14.47 -15.23 -3.72
CA GLY A 195 13.84 -13.97 -3.34
C GLY A 195 12.41 -13.80 -3.88
N PHE A 196 12.08 -14.47 -4.98
CA PHE A 196 10.72 -14.53 -5.53
C PHE A 196 9.91 -15.69 -4.93
N MET A 197 10.48 -16.90 -4.95
CA MET A 197 9.80 -18.13 -4.51
C MET A 197 9.54 -18.16 -3.00
N GLY A 198 10.39 -17.52 -2.19
CA GLY A 198 10.21 -17.47 -0.73
C GLY A 198 8.87 -16.84 -0.33
N PRO A 199 8.60 -15.56 -0.66
CA PRO A 199 7.31 -14.94 -0.42
C PRO A 199 6.13 -15.69 -1.07
N LEU A 200 6.29 -16.18 -2.30
CA LEU A 200 5.24 -16.92 -3.00
C LEU A 200 4.81 -18.19 -2.24
N LEU A 201 5.77 -19.03 -1.83
CA LEU A 201 5.47 -20.27 -1.10
C LEU A 201 4.82 -19.98 0.25
N VAL A 202 5.28 -18.95 0.96
CA VAL A 202 4.66 -18.53 2.21
C VAL A 202 3.25 -18.00 1.97
N ALA A 203 3.02 -17.23 0.91
CA ALA A 203 1.69 -16.71 0.56
C ALA A 203 0.71 -17.85 0.22
N ILE A 204 1.16 -18.88 -0.49
CA ILE A 204 0.37 -20.08 -0.76
C ILE A 204 0.00 -20.77 0.55
N VAL A 205 0.96 -21.03 1.43
CA VAL A 205 0.73 -21.68 2.72
C VAL A 205 -0.27 -20.87 3.56
N LEU A 206 -0.08 -19.56 3.68
CA LEU A 206 -0.98 -18.67 4.41
C LEU A 206 -2.39 -18.64 3.82
N SER A 207 -2.52 -18.71 2.49
CA SER A 207 -3.82 -18.77 1.83
C SER A 207 -4.53 -20.09 2.09
N LEU A 208 -3.81 -21.21 2.13
CA LEU A 208 -4.37 -22.55 2.42
C LEU A 208 -4.88 -22.68 3.85
N VAL A 209 -4.24 -22.00 4.82
CA VAL A 209 -4.64 -22.02 6.23
C VAL A 209 -5.64 -20.92 6.61
N ASN A 210 -5.94 -19.99 5.69
CA ASN A 210 -6.89 -18.91 5.96
C ASN A 210 -8.31 -19.51 6.09
N PRO A 211 -8.96 -19.37 7.27
CA PRO A 211 -10.29 -19.94 7.49
C PRO A 211 -11.40 -19.18 6.77
N ILE A 212 -11.17 -17.91 6.39
CA ILE A 212 -12.17 -17.08 5.71
C ILE A 212 -12.19 -17.45 4.23
N ARG A 213 -13.24 -18.15 3.80
CA ARG A 213 -13.41 -18.61 2.42
C ARG A 213 -14.29 -17.66 1.61
N GLN A 214 -14.01 -17.59 0.31
CA GLN A 214 -14.91 -16.94 -0.64
C GLN A 214 -16.17 -17.79 -0.82
N ALA A 215 -17.32 -17.15 -1.08
CA ALA A 215 -18.52 -17.89 -1.47
C ALA A 215 -18.24 -18.62 -2.81
N PRO A 216 -18.76 -19.86 -2.99
CA PRO A 216 -18.59 -20.57 -4.26
C PRO A 216 -19.14 -19.75 -5.43
N GLY A 217 -18.34 -19.55 -6.48
CA GLY A 217 -18.72 -18.78 -7.68
C GLY A 217 -18.26 -17.32 -7.70
N ASP A 218 -17.82 -16.77 -6.55
CA ASP A 218 -17.39 -15.38 -6.43
C ASP A 218 -15.87 -15.26 -6.35
N SER A 219 -15.21 -15.27 -7.52
CA SER A 219 -13.77 -14.97 -7.58
C SER A 219 -13.56 -13.47 -7.41
N THR A 220 -12.73 -13.09 -6.41
CA THR A 220 -12.37 -11.68 -6.16
C THR A 220 -11.71 -10.99 -7.32
N ILE A 221 -10.98 -11.76 -8.12
CA ILE A 221 -10.25 -11.23 -9.26
C ILE A 221 -11.27 -10.88 -10.34
N ASP A 222 -12.27 -11.74 -10.56
CA ASP A 222 -13.30 -11.51 -11.57
C ASP A 222 -14.19 -10.33 -11.19
N GLN A 223 -14.58 -10.21 -9.91
CA GLN A 223 -15.35 -9.06 -9.43
C GLN A 223 -14.55 -7.74 -9.54
N GLY A 224 -13.28 -7.74 -9.12
CA GLY A 224 -12.43 -6.55 -9.19
C GLY A 224 -12.12 -6.12 -10.63
N LEU A 225 -11.86 -7.09 -11.51
CA LEU A 225 -11.65 -6.83 -12.94
C LEU A 225 -12.92 -6.31 -13.61
N HIS A 226 -14.06 -6.95 -13.36
CA HIS A 226 -15.34 -6.50 -13.89
C HIS A 226 -15.68 -5.08 -13.44
N PHE A 227 -15.42 -4.75 -12.18
CA PHE A 227 -15.64 -3.41 -11.66
C PHE A 227 -14.72 -2.37 -12.34
N LEU A 228 -13.44 -2.70 -12.56
CA LEU A 228 -12.50 -1.87 -13.32
C LEU A 228 -12.97 -1.66 -14.77
N GLN A 229 -13.37 -2.73 -15.45
CA GLN A 229 -13.87 -2.67 -16.83
C GLN A 229 -15.09 -1.76 -16.93
N SER A 230 -16.07 -1.96 -16.04
CA SER A 230 -17.28 -1.14 -15.97
C SER A 230 -16.99 0.34 -15.70
N TYR A 231 -16.05 0.61 -14.79
CA TYR A 231 -15.63 1.98 -14.48
C TYR A 231 -14.91 2.65 -15.65
N ASP A 232 -14.04 1.94 -16.38
CA ASP A 232 -13.38 2.47 -17.56
C ASP A 232 -14.35 2.72 -18.73
N LEU A 233 -15.36 1.87 -18.92
CA LEU A 233 -16.42 2.09 -19.90
C LEU A 233 -17.29 3.30 -19.52
N LEU A 234 -17.65 3.44 -18.24
CA LEU A 234 -18.36 4.59 -17.71
C LEU A 234 -17.58 5.88 -17.95
N ALA A 235 -16.27 5.88 -17.64
CA ALA A 235 -15.39 7.01 -17.91
C ALA A 235 -15.35 7.34 -19.41
N ALA A 236 -15.24 6.34 -20.29
CA ALA A 236 -15.24 6.55 -21.73
C ALA A 236 -16.52 7.23 -22.23
N LEU A 237 -17.69 6.80 -21.74
CA LEU A 237 -18.99 7.40 -22.06
C LEU A 237 -19.16 8.81 -21.47
N ALA A 238 -18.61 9.07 -20.28
CA ALA A 238 -18.68 10.39 -19.67
C ALA A 238 -17.91 11.44 -20.49
N HIS A 239 -16.75 11.05 -21.03
CA HIS A 239 -15.94 11.88 -21.92
C HIS A 239 -16.57 12.05 -23.30
N ASP A 240 -17.06 10.95 -23.89
CA ASP A 240 -17.68 10.94 -25.21
C ASP A 240 -18.96 10.08 -25.20
N PRO A 241 -20.14 10.70 -24.96
CA PRO A 241 -21.42 9.98 -24.96
C PRO A 241 -21.78 9.35 -26.30
N HIS A 242 -21.17 9.80 -27.41
CA HIS A 242 -21.43 9.28 -28.74
C HIS A 242 -20.45 8.19 -29.16
N ARG A 243 -19.53 7.80 -28.27
CA ARG A 243 -18.56 6.73 -28.54
C ARG A 243 -19.28 5.45 -28.96
N PRO A 244 -18.87 4.82 -30.07
CA PRO A 244 -19.41 3.52 -30.47
C PRO A 244 -19.10 2.46 -29.41
N MET A 245 -20.13 1.70 -29.01
CA MET A 245 -20.00 0.55 -28.11
C MET A 245 -20.62 -0.68 -28.79
N PRO A 246 -20.04 -1.18 -29.90
CA PRO A 246 -20.71 -2.10 -30.83
C PRO A 246 -21.13 -3.44 -30.21
N THR A 247 -20.43 -3.91 -29.17
CA THR A 247 -20.79 -5.15 -28.47
C THR A 247 -22.02 -4.92 -27.61
N LEU A 248 -22.01 -3.87 -26.79
CA LEU A 248 -23.14 -3.53 -25.91
C LEU A 248 -24.38 -3.11 -26.71
N GLU A 249 -24.19 -2.32 -27.78
CA GLU A 249 -25.25 -1.84 -28.66
C GLU A 249 -26.00 -3.00 -29.33
N ARG A 250 -25.28 -4.05 -29.74
CA ARG A 250 -25.87 -5.25 -30.35
C ARG A 250 -26.72 -6.05 -29.37
N ILE A 251 -26.34 -6.04 -28.08
CA ILE A 251 -27.00 -6.83 -27.04
C ILE A 251 -28.25 -6.09 -26.55
N ASN A 252 -28.11 -4.82 -26.15
CA ASN A 252 -29.21 -4.03 -25.63
C ASN A 252 -28.99 -2.52 -25.86
N HIS A 253 -29.49 -2.04 -26.99
CA HIS A 253 -29.40 -0.62 -27.34
C HIS A 253 -30.05 0.29 -26.28
N THR A 254 -31.21 -0.07 -25.73
CA THR A 254 -31.91 0.77 -24.73
C THR A 254 -31.09 0.93 -23.45
N ALA A 255 -30.51 -0.16 -22.93
CA ALA A 255 -29.65 -0.10 -21.75
C ALA A 255 -28.40 0.75 -22.00
N LEU A 256 -27.78 0.63 -23.18
CA LEU A 256 -26.64 1.47 -23.56
C LEU A 256 -27.02 2.96 -23.63
N GLN A 257 -28.22 3.32 -24.12
CA GLN A 257 -28.66 4.71 -24.12
C GLN A 257 -28.83 5.25 -22.69
N THR A 258 -29.41 4.47 -21.78
CA THR A 258 -29.47 4.86 -20.36
C THR A 258 -28.07 5.07 -19.78
N MET A 259 -27.11 4.19 -20.09
CA MET A 259 -25.72 4.37 -19.65
C MET A 259 -25.12 5.68 -20.18
N ARG A 260 -25.35 6.02 -21.46
CA ARG A 260 -24.87 7.28 -22.08
C ARG A 260 -25.45 8.52 -21.40
N GLU A 261 -26.74 8.50 -21.09
CA GLU A 261 -27.44 9.62 -20.43
C GLU A 261 -26.94 9.84 -19.00
N GLU A 262 -26.67 8.76 -18.27
CA GLU A 262 -26.25 8.82 -16.87
C GLU A 262 -24.74 8.99 -16.68
N ALA A 263 -23.93 8.69 -17.70
CA ALA A 263 -22.48 8.54 -17.56
C ALA A 263 -21.80 9.74 -16.89
N ARG A 264 -22.16 10.97 -17.27
CA ARG A 264 -21.57 12.19 -16.69
C ARG A 264 -21.94 12.41 -15.23
N ARG A 265 -23.09 11.93 -14.79
CA ARG A 265 -23.55 12.03 -13.39
C ARG A 265 -22.95 10.91 -12.53
N ALA A 266 -22.82 9.73 -13.12
CA ALA A 266 -22.31 8.54 -12.45
C ALA A 266 -20.77 8.47 -12.41
N TYR A 267 -20.07 9.20 -13.28
CA TYR A 267 -18.61 9.22 -13.33
C TYR A 267 -18.00 10.30 -12.42
N SER A 268 -17.01 9.91 -11.63
CA SER A 268 -16.07 10.83 -10.97
C SER A 268 -14.68 10.21 -10.91
N PRO A 269 -13.60 10.95 -11.25
CA PRO A 269 -12.23 10.46 -11.10
C PRO A 269 -11.77 10.44 -9.63
N THR A 270 -12.50 11.08 -8.71
CA THR A 270 -12.11 11.15 -7.30
C THR A 270 -12.57 9.92 -6.50
N ARG A 271 -13.76 9.40 -6.79
CA ARG A 271 -14.41 8.30 -6.05
C ARG A 271 -15.37 7.52 -6.94
N THR A 272 -15.54 6.24 -6.65
CA THR A 272 -16.52 5.37 -7.31
C THR A 272 -17.94 5.55 -6.79
N ASP A 273 -18.13 6.19 -5.63
CA ASP A 273 -19.44 6.41 -5.01
C ASP A 273 -20.50 7.03 -5.95
N ALA A 274 -20.08 7.81 -6.95
CA ALA A 274 -21.00 8.41 -7.92
C ALA A 274 -21.70 7.34 -8.79
N MET A 275 -21.00 6.24 -9.09
CA MET A 275 -21.52 5.09 -9.79
C MET A 275 -22.53 4.35 -8.91
N ASP A 276 -22.15 4.07 -7.65
CA ASP A 276 -23.01 3.39 -6.67
C ASP A 276 -24.28 4.20 -6.33
N LYS A 277 -24.23 5.53 -6.46
CA LYS A 277 -25.37 6.44 -6.24
C LYS A 277 -26.27 6.59 -7.47
N SER A 278 -26.03 5.86 -8.55
CA SER A 278 -26.83 5.90 -9.77
C SER A 278 -27.55 4.57 -10.03
N PRO A 279 -28.73 4.33 -9.42
CA PRO A 279 -29.49 3.09 -9.63
C PRO A 279 -29.87 2.84 -11.08
N SER A 280 -30.09 3.91 -11.87
CA SER A 280 -30.38 3.81 -13.31
C SER A 280 -29.17 3.30 -14.10
N PHE A 281 -27.96 3.75 -13.75
CA PHE A 281 -26.74 3.24 -14.37
C PHE A 281 -26.47 1.79 -13.98
N GLU A 282 -26.56 1.44 -12.69
CA GLU A 282 -26.37 0.06 -12.22
C GLU A 282 -27.38 -0.91 -12.85
N ALA A 283 -28.67 -0.52 -12.92
CA ALA A 283 -29.70 -1.34 -13.53
C ALA A 283 -29.47 -1.55 -15.05
N ALA A 284 -28.94 -0.54 -15.74
CA ALA A 284 -28.60 -0.62 -17.16
C ALA A 284 -27.35 -1.48 -17.39
N LEU A 285 -26.29 -1.29 -16.60
CA LEU A 285 -25.08 -2.09 -16.65
C LEU A 285 -25.38 -3.57 -16.36
N GLY A 286 -26.27 -3.85 -15.40
CA GLY A 286 -26.71 -5.20 -15.05
C GLY A 286 -27.48 -5.94 -16.15
N GLN A 287 -27.81 -5.29 -17.28
CA GLN A 287 -28.36 -5.96 -18.47
C GLN A 287 -27.28 -6.64 -19.33
N PHE A 288 -26.01 -6.37 -19.06
CA PHE A 288 -24.88 -6.94 -19.79
C PHE A 288 -24.16 -7.96 -18.91
N ASP A 289 -23.85 -9.13 -19.48
CA ASP A 289 -23.03 -10.12 -18.78
C ASP A 289 -21.55 -9.70 -18.73
N ASN A 290 -20.77 -10.37 -17.88
CA ASN A 290 -19.35 -10.07 -17.70
C ASN A 290 -18.54 -10.22 -18.99
N HIS A 291 -18.94 -11.13 -19.89
CA HIS A 291 -18.23 -11.34 -21.16
C HIS A 291 -18.45 -10.18 -22.13
N ALA A 292 -19.67 -9.64 -22.19
CA ALA A 292 -20.02 -8.48 -23.01
C ALA A 292 -19.27 -7.23 -22.53
N VAL A 293 -19.23 -6.99 -21.23
CA VAL A 293 -18.47 -5.88 -20.62
C VAL A 293 -16.97 -6.03 -20.90
N ALA A 294 -16.41 -7.22 -20.71
CA ALA A 294 -15.00 -7.48 -20.99
C ALA A 294 -14.65 -7.29 -22.47
N ALA A 295 -15.49 -7.78 -23.38
CA ALA A 295 -15.29 -7.65 -24.82
C ALA A 295 -15.37 -6.19 -25.30
N GLU A 296 -16.31 -5.41 -24.75
CA GLU A 296 -16.39 -3.97 -25.06
C GLU A 296 -15.20 -3.21 -24.49
N TRP A 297 -14.75 -3.55 -23.29
CA TRP A 297 -13.55 -2.93 -22.71
C TRP A 297 -12.28 -3.26 -23.50
N GLU A 298 -12.12 -4.50 -23.98
CA GLU A 298 -11.04 -4.87 -24.90
C GLU A 298 -11.13 -4.07 -26.21
N HIS A 299 -12.34 -3.95 -26.78
CA HIS A 299 -12.57 -3.14 -27.96
C HIS A 299 -12.20 -1.67 -27.74
N LEU A 300 -12.54 -1.07 -26.59
CA LEU A 300 -12.13 0.28 -26.21
C LEU A 300 -10.60 0.44 -26.21
N ILE A 301 -9.87 -0.54 -25.68
CA ILE A 301 -8.40 -0.52 -25.62
C ILE A 301 -7.78 -0.63 -27.01
N VAL A 302 -8.30 -1.53 -27.85
CA VAL A 302 -7.72 -1.86 -29.16
C VAL A 302 -8.09 -0.82 -30.23
N SER A 303 -9.31 -0.28 -30.19
CA SER A 303 -9.81 0.66 -31.20
C SER A 303 -9.20 2.07 -31.08
N ASP A 304 -8.97 2.55 -29.84
CA ASP A 304 -8.31 3.84 -29.58
C ASP A 304 -7.41 3.76 -28.34
N PRO A 305 -6.23 3.10 -28.46
CA PRO A 305 -5.30 2.93 -27.33
C PRO A 305 -4.80 4.28 -26.79
N ALA A 306 -4.76 5.33 -27.62
CA ALA A 306 -4.32 6.65 -27.20
C ALA A 306 -5.38 7.37 -26.35
N ALA A 307 -6.68 7.26 -26.69
CA ALA A 307 -7.74 7.77 -25.82
C ALA A 307 -7.82 6.99 -24.51
N TYR A 308 -7.73 5.65 -24.56
CA TYR A 308 -7.70 4.84 -23.34
C TYR A 308 -6.52 5.21 -22.43
N ALA A 309 -5.31 5.33 -22.99
CA ALA A 309 -4.13 5.73 -22.23
C ALA A 309 -4.25 7.14 -21.61
N ARG A 310 -4.88 8.09 -22.31
CA ARG A 310 -5.15 9.44 -21.78
C ARG A 310 -6.16 9.41 -20.64
N GLN A 311 -7.24 8.62 -20.78
CA GLN A 311 -8.23 8.43 -19.72
C GLN A 311 -7.60 7.82 -18.46
N ARG A 312 -6.77 6.78 -18.61
CA ARG A 312 -6.04 6.18 -17.49
C ARG A 312 -5.04 7.15 -16.86
N LEU A 313 -4.39 7.99 -17.68
CA LEU A 313 -3.49 9.04 -17.17
C LEU A 313 -4.24 10.06 -16.33
N GLU A 314 -5.42 10.50 -16.76
CA GLU A 314 -6.23 11.44 -15.99
C GLU A 314 -6.61 10.88 -14.62
N ILE A 315 -7.09 9.63 -14.55
CA ILE A 315 -7.41 8.98 -13.27
C ILE A 315 -6.14 8.83 -12.42
N PHE A 316 -5.01 8.45 -13.05
CA PHE A 316 -3.74 8.31 -12.34
C PHE A 316 -3.22 9.64 -11.79
N ASP A 317 -3.40 10.76 -12.51
CA ASP A 317 -3.03 12.09 -12.04
C ASP A 317 -3.78 12.46 -10.76
N TRP A 318 -5.05 12.06 -10.64
CA TRP A 318 -5.80 12.22 -9.41
C TRP A 318 -5.20 11.44 -8.24
N VAL A 319 -4.70 10.22 -8.48
CA VAL A 319 -4.06 9.40 -7.43
C VAL A 319 -2.64 9.87 -7.10
N PHE A 320 -1.85 10.26 -8.10
CA PHE A 320 -0.42 10.53 -7.95
C PHE A 320 -0.09 12.00 -7.69
N LEU A 321 -0.75 12.92 -8.40
CA LEU A 321 -0.56 14.35 -8.21
C LEU A 321 -1.55 14.95 -7.22
N THR A 322 -2.70 14.29 -6.99
CA THR A 322 -3.74 14.69 -6.02
C THR A 322 -4.09 16.18 -6.14
N PRO A 323 -4.56 16.66 -7.32
CA PRO A 323 -4.69 18.09 -7.62
C PRO A 323 -5.67 18.82 -6.69
N LYS A 324 -6.59 18.09 -6.05
CA LYS A 324 -7.44 18.59 -4.96
C LYS A 324 -7.40 17.59 -3.81
N ILE A 325 -6.43 17.77 -2.92
CA ILE A 325 -6.14 16.83 -1.84
C ILE A 325 -7.36 16.53 -0.96
N ASP A 326 -8.21 17.53 -0.67
CA ASP A 326 -9.42 17.37 0.15
C ASP A 326 -10.46 16.41 -0.45
N SER A 327 -10.43 16.19 -1.76
CA SER A 327 -11.31 15.24 -2.45
C SER A 327 -10.82 13.80 -2.38
N CYS A 328 -9.59 13.59 -1.88
CA CYS A 328 -8.86 12.33 -1.92
C CYS A 328 -8.64 11.72 -0.53
N VAL A 329 -9.49 12.11 0.44
CA VAL A 329 -9.56 11.56 1.81
C VAL A 329 -8.15 11.40 2.46
N PRO A 330 -7.38 12.49 2.57
CA PRO A 330 -6.02 12.46 3.13
C PRO A 330 -6.02 12.33 4.67
N ILE A 331 -7.16 12.56 5.30
CA ILE A 331 -7.31 12.55 6.74
C ILE A 331 -8.54 11.72 7.10
N GLU A 332 -8.32 10.66 7.87
CA GLU A 332 -9.37 9.79 8.39
C GLU A 332 -9.25 9.70 9.91
N VAL A 333 -10.30 10.08 10.62
CA VAL A 333 -10.33 10.02 12.08
C VAL A 333 -11.70 9.57 12.56
N GLY A 334 -11.71 8.98 13.75
CA GLY A 334 -12.88 8.33 14.32
C GLY A 334 -13.12 6.94 13.76
N ILE A 335 -14.33 6.47 14.00
CA ILE A 335 -14.85 5.19 13.52
C ILE A 335 -16.08 5.49 12.68
N ASP A 336 -16.04 5.07 11.42
CA ASP A 336 -17.16 5.11 10.48
C ASP A 336 -17.42 3.73 9.87
N GLY A 337 -18.68 3.39 9.63
CA GLY A 337 -19.09 2.10 9.07
C GLY A 337 -20.59 1.79 9.23
N PRO A 338 -21.06 0.63 8.75
CA PRO A 338 -22.47 0.26 8.82
C PRO A 338 -22.97 0.16 10.27
N PRO A 339 -24.04 0.88 10.66
CA PRO A 339 -24.51 0.90 12.06
C PRO A 339 -24.90 -0.48 12.61
N ASP A 340 -25.43 -1.36 11.75
CA ASP A 340 -25.79 -2.73 12.09
C ASP A 340 -24.56 -3.60 12.37
N ILE A 341 -23.50 -3.47 11.58
CA ILE A 341 -22.23 -4.18 11.80
C ILE A 341 -21.51 -3.61 13.01
N ALA A 342 -21.44 -2.28 13.17
CA ALA A 342 -20.83 -1.64 14.32
C ALA A 342 -21.50 -2.09 15.63
N LYS A 343 -22.83 -2.19 15.64
CA LYS A 343 -23.59 -2.73 16.78
C LYS A 343 -23.27 -4.21 17.06
N GLN A 344 -23.12 -5.04 16.02
CA GLN A 344 -22.68 -6.45 16.20
C GLN A 344 -21.27 -6.54 16.76
N LEU A 345 -20.42 -5.55 16.45
CA LEU A 345 -19.05 -5.48 16.93
C LEU A 345 -18.92 -4.85 18.33
N ASP A 346 -19.99 -4.30 18.89
CA ASP A 346 -19.95 -3.52 20.13
C ASP A 346 -18.95 -2.35 20.03
N ILE A 347 -19.01 -1.63 18.91
CA ILE A 347 -18.16 -0.47 18.63
C ILE A 347 -19.04 0.75 18.38
N ASP A 348 -18.71 1.85 19.06
CA ASP A 348 -19.37 3.14 18.85
C ASP A 348 -18.81 3.85 17.61
N ILE A 349 -19.68 4.19 16.68
CA ILE A 349 -19.37 5.07 15.54
C ILE A 349 -19.26 6.51 16.04
N GLY A 350 -18.26 7.23 15.56
CA GLY A 350 -18.09 8.65 15.84
C GLY A 350 -16.64 9.09 15.98
N VAL A 351 -16.47 10.35 16.37
CA VAL A 351 -15.18 11.02 16.50
C VAL A 351 -14.98 11.37 17.97
N ARG A 352 -13.89 10.88 18.58
CA ARG A 352 -13.53 11.20 19.96
C ARG A 352 -12.79 12.55 20.03
N PRO A 353 -12.69 13.20 21.20
CA PRO A 353 -11.95 14.46 21.32
C PRO A 353 -10.50 14.38 20.82
N GLN A 354 -9.80 13.27 21.12
CA GLN A 354 -8.44 13.02 20.62
C GLN A 354 -8.36 12.88 19.10
N ASP A 355 -9.37 12.27 18.47
CA ASP A 355 -9.45 12.11 17.02
C ASP A 355 -9.58 13.48 16.34
N ALA A 356 -10.38 14.39 16.93
CA ALA A 356 -10.50 15.77 16.47
C ALA A 356 -9.18 16.56 16.62
N HIS A 357 -8.38 16.31 17.67
CA HIS A 357 -7.06 16.92 17.79
C HIS A 357 -6.09 16.43 16.70
N ILE A 358 -6.12 15.14 16.37
CA ILE A 358 -5.31 14.57 15.29
C ILE A 358 -5.75 15.13 13.94
N TYR A 359 -7.06 15.22 13.70
CA TYR A 359 -7.61 15.86 12.50
C TYR A 359 -7.10 17.28 12.36
N ASN A 360 -7.30 18.10 13.40
CA ASN A 360 -6.84 19.49 13.42
C ASN A 360 -5.34 19.58 13.14
N TYR A 361 -4.53 18.74 13.78
CA TYR A 361 -3.08 18.68 13.53
C TYR A 361 -2.75 18.33 12.07
N ALA A 362 -3.41 17.33 11.48
CA ALA A 362 -3.15 16.91 10.11
C ALA A 362 -3.57 17.98 9.08
N THR A 363 -4.61 18.77 9.36
CA THR A 363 -5.05 19.83 8.43
C THR A 363 -3.97 20.89 8.14
N TRP A 364 -3.01 21.11 9.05
CA TRP A 364 -1.88 22.04 8.83
C TRP A 364 -0.98 21.63 7.67
N PHE A 365 -1.08 20.39 7.21
CA PHE A 365 -0.21 19.82 6.18
C PHE A 365 -0.87 19.71 4.80
N LEU A 366 -2.19 19.94 4.67
CA LEU A 366 -2.95 19.66 3.43
C LEU A 366 -2.34 20.36 2.20
N ASP A 367 -1.94 21.62 2.35
CA ASP A 367 -1.34 22.43 1.27
C ASP A 367 0.19 22.36 1.24
N THR A 368 0.78 21.33 1.86
CA THR A 368 2.24 21.18 1.94
C THR A 368 2.72 19.98 1.12
N PRO A 369 4.01 19.92 0.76
CA PRO A 369 4.58 18.73 0.12
C PRO A 369 4.45 17.45 0.94
N VAL A 370 4.12 17.55 2.24
CA VAL A 370 3.91 16.40 3.10
C VAL A 370 2.67 15.60 2.67
N PHE A 371 1.61 16.20 2.12
CA PHE A 371 0.50 15.46 1.52
C PHE A 371 0.61 15.40 -0.01
N SER A 372 1.81 15.11 -0.53
CA SER A 372 2.05 14.97 -1.97
C SER A 372 2.85 13.71 -2.29
N HIS A 373 2.21 12.74 -2.96
CA HIS A 373 2.92 11.55 -3.45
C HIS A 373 3.98 11.89 -4.49
N ALA A 374 3.77 12.93 -5.30
CA ALA A 374 4.78 13.43 -6.24
C ALA A 374 6.05 13.92 -5.53
N PHE A 375 5.91 14.59 -4.38
CA PHE A 375 7.05 14.98 -3.54
C PHE A 375 7.82 13.75 -3.04
N PHE A 376 7.12 12.74 -2.50
CA PHE A 376 7.76 11.51 -2.05
C PHE A 376 8.36 10.70 -3.20
N ALA A 377 7.78 10.72 -4.40
CA ALA A 377 8.34 10.10 -5.60
C ALA A 377 9.68 10.76 -5.99
N ALA A 378 9.73 12.09 -6.00
CA ALA A 378 10.95 12.83 -6.28
C ALA A 378 12.04 12.51 -5.24
N LEU A 379 11.67 12.50 -3.96
CA LEU A 379 12.55 12.13 -2.87
C LEU A 379 13.05 10.69 -3.00
N ALA A 380 12.16 9.76 -3.34
CA ALA A 380 12.46 8.37 -3.62
C ALA A 380 13.51 8.23 -4.74
N VAL A 381 13.32 8.90 -5.87
CA VAL A 381 14.27 8.87 -7.01
C VAL A 381 15.64 9.40 -6.58
N LEU A 382 15.69 10.54 -5.90
CA LEU A 382 16.95 11.14 -5.42
C LEU A 382 17.69 10.23 -4.44
N VAL A 383 16.97 9.67 -3.45
CA VAL A 383 17.54 8.77 -2.46
C VAL A 383 18.00 7.45 -3.10
N ALA A 384 17.19 6.84 -3.96
CA ALA A 384 17.57 5.62 -4.66
C ALA A 384 18.83 5.85 -5.52
N GLY A 385 18.89 6.95 -6.27
CA GLY A 385 20.06 7.33 -7.06
C GLY A 385 21.31 7.47 -6.18
N PHE A 386 21.20 8.17 -5.04
CA PHE A 386 22.30 8.31 -4.08
C PHE A 386 22.78 6.96 -3.53
N LEU A 387 21.86 6.08 -3.13
CA LEU A 387 22.19 4.75 -2.60
C LEU A 387 22.88 3.86 -3.67
N LEU A 388 22.42 3.91 -4.92
CA LEU A 388 23.05 3.19 -6.03
C LEU A 388 24.47 3.68 -6.33
N VAL A 389 24.76 4.97 -6.12
CA VAL A 389 26.12 5.53 -6.23
C VAL A 389 27.03 5.01 -5.12
N ARG A 390 26.53 4.79 -3.90
CA ARG A 390 27.32 4.27 -2.77
C ARG A 390 27.74 2.81 -2.91
N ARG A 391 26.95 1.99 -3.62
CA ARG A 391 27.24 0.59 -3.99
C ARG A 391 27.44 -0.41 -2.84
N GLN A 392 27.05 -0.11 -1.60
CA GLN A 392 27.07 -1.12 -0.53
C GLN A 392 25.94 -2.15 -0.74
N ARG A 393 26.07 -3.35 -0.16
CA ARG A 393 25.04 -4.41 -0.30
C ARG A 393 23.69 -3.97 0.28
N ALA A 394 23.69 -3.43 1.49
CA ALA A 394 22.47 -2.91 2.13
C ALA A 394 21.86 -1.72 1.38
N ASP A 395 22.69 -0.84 0.77
CA ASP A 395 22.22 0.26 -0.08
C ASP A 395 21.38 -0.25 -1.26
N GLY A 396 21.85 -1.31 -1.92
CA GLY A 396 21.13 -1.91 -3.04
C GLY A 396 19.76 -2.45 -2.64
N VAL A 397 19.62 -2.98 -1.42
CA VAL A 397 18.34 -3.47 -0.91
C VAL A 397 17.38 -2.34 -0.57
N ILE A 398 17.86 -1.28 0.10
CA ILE A 398 17.01 -0.11 0.39
C ILE A 398 16.63 0.63 -0.90
N ALA A 399 17.53 0.69 -1.89
CA ALA A 399 17.18 1.18 -3.22
C ALA A 399 16.09 0.30 -3.87
N ALA A 400 16.18 -1.03 -3.74
CA ALA A 400 15.16 -1.95 -4.26
C ALA A 400 13.80 -1.76 -3.58
N LEU A 401 13.74 -1.48 -2.27
CA LEU A 401 12.51 -1.09 -1.57
C LEU A 401 11.87 0.15 -2.22
N ILE A 402 12.68 1.19 -2.46
CA ILE A 402 12.21 2.45 -3.02
C ILE A 402 11.71 2.26 -4.45
N VAL A 403 12.46 1.53 -5.29
CA VAL A 403 12.05 1.23 -6.67
C VAL A 403 10.80 0.34 -6.69
N ALA A 404 10.66 -0.60 -5.74
CA ALA A 404 9.44 -1.39 -5.57
C ALA A 404 8.23 -0.50 -5.27
N ALA A 405 8.41 0.52 -4.43
CA ALA A 405 7.34 1.45 -4.10
C ALA A 405 6.96 2.37 -5.26
N LEU A 406 7.93 2.81 -6.07
CA LEU A 406 7.67 3.52 -7.33
C LEU A 406 6.94 2.65 -8.35
N ALA A 407 7.34 1.38 -8.50
CA ALA A 407 6.67 0.43 -9.39
C ALA A 407 5.25 0.08 -8.89
N PHE A 408 5.07 -0.04 -7.58
CA PHE A 408 3.76 -0.19 -6.96
C PHE A 408 2.87 1.02 -7.23
N ALA A 409 3.38 2.24 -7.09
CA ALA A 409 2.66 3.45 -7.46
C ALA A 409 2.31 3.46 -8.95
N ALA A 410 3.25 3.12 -9.84
CA ALA A 410 2.99 3.01 -11.27
C ALA A 410 1.91 1.98 -11.62
N SER A 411 1.70 0.93 -10.81
CA SER A 411 0.62 -0.04 -11.03
C SER A 411 -0.77 0.61 -10.96
N PHE A 412 -0.94 1.69 -10.20
CA PHE A 412 -2.21 2.43 -10.12
C PHE A 412 -2.57 3.12 -11.43
N TYR A 413 -1.62 3.35 -12.35
CA TYR A 413 -1.96 3.77 -13.69
C TYR A 413 -2.96 2.81 -14.36
N VAL A 414 -2.83 1.51 -14.08
CA VAL A 414 -3.68 0.46 -14.64
C VAL A 414 -4.91 0.18 -13.79
N ILE A 415 -4.80 0.26 -12.45
CA ILE A 415 -5.83 -0.26 -11.54
C ILE A 415 -6.59 0.79 -10.71
N SER A 416 -6.23 2.07 -10.78
CA SER A 416 -6.91 3.11 -10.00
C SER A 416 -8.37 3.31 -10.41
N LEU A 417 -9.22 3.53 -9.40
CA LEU A 417 -10.66 3.82 -9.54
C LEU A 417 -11.10 5.03 -8.70
N ALA A 418 -10.23 5.52 -7.83
CA ALA A 418 -10.45 6.62 -6.91
C ALA A 418 -9.09 7.21 -6.53
N CYS A 419 -9.11 8.39 -5.91
CA CYS A 419 -7.89 9.11 -5.55
C CYS A 419 -7.46 9.01 -4.09
N ASP A 420 -8.04 8.10 -3.30
CA ASP A 420 -7.71 7.94 -1.87
C ASP A 420 -6.19 7.98 -1.62
N TYR A 421 -5.73 8.94 -0.82
CA TYR A 421 -4.31 9.13 -0.50
C TYR A 421 -3.66 7.86 0.05
N ARG A 422 -4.43 7.03 0.77
CA ARG A 422 -3.95 5.76 1.35
C ARG A 422 -3.39 4.80 0.30
N TYR A 423 -3.81 4.89 -0.96
CA TYR A 423 -3.39 3.97 -2.02
C TYR A 423 -1.90 4.02 -2.32
N LEU A 424 -1.27 5.19 -2.20
CA LEU A 424 0.16 5.35 -2.44
C LEU A 424 0.97 5.53 -1.15
N TYR A 425 0.38 5.29 0.02
CA TYR A 425 1.06 5.41 1.31
C TYR A 425 2.36 4.58 1.42
N PHE A 426 2.45 3.45 0.70
CA PHE A 426 3.69 2.68 0.62
C PHE A 426 4.86 3.46 0.00
N LEU A 427 4.60 4.29 -1.02
CA LEU A 427 5.61 5.17 -1.63
C LEU A 427 6.18 6.14 -0.60
N ASP A 428 5.31 6.81 0.16
CA ASP A 428 5.70 7.76 1.20
C ASP A 428 6.58 7.07 2.26
N MET A 429 6.14 5.89 2.74
CA MET A 429 6.89 5.12 3.75
C MET A 429 8.23 4.60 3.25
N ALA A 430 8.32 4.18 2.00
CA ALA A 430 9.58 3.76 1.39
C ALA A 430 10.55 4.95 1.24
N ALA A 431 10.05 6.11 0.79
CA ALA A 431 10.84 7.33 0.68
C ALA A 431 11.34 7.81 2.05
N ILE A 432 10.46 7.89 3.05
CA ILE A 432 10.81 8.24 4.43
C ILE A 432 11.85 7.27 5.00
N THR A 433 11.65 5.97 4.84
CA THR A 433 12.63 4.96 5.29
C THR A 433 13.99 5.16 4.60
N GLY A 434 13.99 5.47 3.31
CA GLY A 434 15.19 5.80 2.54
C GLY A 434 15.91 7.05 3.08
N VAL A 435 15.17 8.13 3.35
CA VAL A 435 15.71 9.36 3.94
C VAL A 435 16.33 9.09 5.30
N LEU A 436 15.63 8.37 6.18
CA LEU A 436 16.17 7.98 7.49
C LEU A 436 17.46 7.16 7.34
N TYR A 437 17.47 6.20 6.41
CA TYR A 437 18.64 5.37 6.13
C TYR A 437 19.85 6.17 5.64
N VAL A 438 19.63 7.18 4.79
CA VAL A 438 20.68 8.12 4.33
C VAL A 438 21.10 9.07 5.45
N ALA A 439 20.17 9.61 6.23
CA ALA A 439 20.47 10.54 7.32
C ALA A 439 21.31 9.88 8.43
N ILE A 440 21.13 8.58 8.67
CA ILE A 440 21.96 7.80 9.61
C ILE A 440 23.44 7.88 9.22
N ASP A 441 23.77 7.83 7.94
CA ASP A 441 25.15 7.94 7.44
C ASP A 441 25.12 8.58 6.06
N PRO A 442 25.29 9.91 5.93
CA PRO A 442 25.21 10.60 4.64
C PRO A 442 26.50 10.50 3.81
N SER A 443 27.50 9.73 4.26
CA SER A 443 28.81 9.71 3.62
C SER A 443 28.82 8.96 2.28
N LEU A 444 29.54 9.51 1.31
CA LEU A 444 29.94 8.78 0.10
C LEU A 444 31.19 7.92 0.40
N PRO A 445 31.35 6.77 -0.27
CA PRO A 445 32.59 6.00 -0.18
C PRO A 445 33.78 6.88 -0.57
N ARG A 446 34.76 7.04 0.34
CA ARG A 446 36.00 7.75 0.02
C ARG A 446 36.72 7.02 -1.12
N ARG A 447 37.12 7.74 -2.18
CA ARG A 447 37.97 7.24 -3.28
C ARG A 447 39.26 6.67 -2.65
N GLY A 448 39.32 5.34 -2.49
CA GLY A 448 40.47 4.66 -1.90
C GLY A 448 40.15 3.32 -1.23
N SER A 449 38.92 3.11 -0.73
CA SER A 449 38.55 1.87 -0.01
C SER A 449 38.10 0.70 -0.92
N ARG A 450 38.53 0.67 -2.18
CA ARG A 450 38.13 -0.34 -3.19
C ARG A 450 38.93 -1.66 -3.13
N ARG A 451 39.49 -2.03 -1.98
CA ARG A 451 40.12 -3.33 -1.77
C ARG A 451 39.53 -3.97 -0.52
N GLY A 452 38.76 -5.03 -0.72
CA GLY A 452 38.02 -5.78 0.28
C GLY A 452 36.98 -6.64 -0.40
#